data_AF-A0AAP0FUR8-F1
#
_entry.id   AF-A0AAP0FUR8-F1
#
_cell.length_a   1.000
_cell.length_b   1.000
_cell.length_c   1.000
_cell.angle_alpha   90.00
_cell.angle_beta   90.00
_cell.angle_gamma   90.00
#
_symmetry.space_group_name_H-M   'P 1'
#
loop_
_entity.id
_entity.type
_entity.pdbx_description
1 polymer ?
#
loop_
_entity_poly.entity_id
_entity_poly.type
_entity_poly.pdbx_seq_one_letter_code
_entity_poly.pdbx_strand_id
1 'polypeptide(L)' 'MMVRPTSFFQEDLSKRAAFSEERYGSVDKVFVLCGEDASLTPDYQRWMVKNSPVKEVMEINEPSGSTL' A
#
# COMPACT_ATOMS: atom_id res chain seq x y z
N MET A 1 19.64 1.78 -17.79
CA MET A 1 19.22 1.43 -16.41
C MET A 1 18.11 0.41 -16.52
N MET A 2 18.30 -0.83 -16.01
CA MET A 2 17.22 -1.83 -15.97
C MET A 2 16.40 -1.60 -14.71
N VAL A 3 15.29 -0.92 -14.84
CA VAL A 3 14.36 -0.66 -13.75
C VAL A 3 13.36 -1.83 -13.72
N ARG A 4 13.21 -2.51 -12.58
CA ARG A 4 12.11 -3.45 -12.37
C ARG A 4 10.81 -2.67 -12.61
N PRO A 5 9.88 -3.10 -13.48
CA PRO A 5 8.58 -2.45 -13.60
C PRO A 5 7.89 -2.50 -12.24
N THR A 6 7.89 -1.39 -11.51
CA THR A 6 7.19 -1.24 -10.23
C THR A 6 5.72 -0.93 -10.49
N SER A 7 4.87 -0.96 -9.47
CA SER A 7 3.43 -0.68 -9.63
C SER A 7 3.09 0.75 -10.08
N PHE A 8 4.08 1.61 -10.37
CA PHE A 8 3.88 3.00 -10.79
C PHE A 8 3.77 3.18 -12.32
N PHE A 9 3.96 2.13 -13.12
CA PHE A 9 3.76 2.19 -14.58
C PHE A 9 2.27 2.14 -14.94
N GLN A 10 1.56 3.26 -14.75
CA GLN A 10 0.12 3.35 -14.97
C GLN A 10 -0.30 3.02 -16.41
N GLU A 11 0.51 3.39 -17.41
CA GLU A 11 0.25 3.08 -18.81
C GLU A 11 0.19 1.57 -19.09
N ASP A 12 1.08 0.78 -18.49
CA ASP A 12 1.06 -0.68 -18.60
C ASP A 12 -0.07 -1.29 -17.76
N LEU A 13 -0.34 -0.75 -16.58
CA LEU A 13 -1.42 -1.24 -15.72
C LEU A 13 -2.81 -1.00 -16.33
N SER A 14 -3.01 0.12 -17.01
CA SER A 14 -4.29 0.43 -17.70
C SER A 14 -4.65 -0.58 -18.80
N LYS A 15 -3.65 -1.28 -19.34
CA LYS A 15 -3.81 -2.31 -20.37
C LYS A 15 -4.05 -3.70 -19.78
N ARG A 16 -3.93 -3.87 -18.46
CA ARG A 16 -4.16 -5.16 -17.78
C ARG A 16 -5.59 -5.28 -17.30
N ALA A 17 -6.08 -6.51 -17.26
CA ALA A 17 -7.38 -6.81 -16.66
C ALA A 17 -7.36 -6.47 -15.16
N ALA A 18 -8.51 -6.04 -14.65
CA ALA A 18 -8.71 -5.82 -13.22
C ALA A 18 -8.51 -7.12 -12.44
N PHE A 19 -8.18 -6.98 -11.15
CA PHE A 19 -8.13 -8.11 -10.24
C PHE A 19 -9.52 -8.74 -10.05
N SER A 20 -9.55 -10.06 -9.83
CA SER A 20 -10.79 -10.81 -9.61
C SER A 20 -10.99 -11.15 -8.13
N GLU A 21 -12.27 -11.24 -7.73
CA GLU A 21 -12.66 -11.64 -6.37
C GLU A 21 -12.25 -13.08 -6.05
N GLU A 22 -12.35 -14.00 -7.02
CA GLU A 22 -12.01 -15.42 -6.82
C GLU A 22 -10.52 -15.63 -6.44
N ARG A 23 -9.62 -14.74 -6.89
CA ARG A 23 -8.19 -14.87 -6.65
C ARG A 23 -7.66 -13.79 -5.71
N TYR A 24 -7.56 -12.56 -6.17
CA TYR A 24 -6.97 -11.49 -5.38
C TYR A 24 -7.92 -11.01 -4.26
N GLY A 25 -9.22 -11.10 -4.47
CA GLY A 25 -10.22 -10.78 -3.44
C GLY A 25 -10.34 -11.85 -2.35
N SER A 26 -9.96 -13.09 -2.63
CA SER A 26 -10.13 -14.23 -1.71
C SER A 26 -9.03 -14.37 -0.66
N VAL A 27 -7.93 -13.60 -0.79
CA VAL A 27 -6.82 -13.64 0.16
C VAL A 27 -6.98 -12.58 1.26
N ASP A 28 -6.61 -12.96 2.48
CA ASP A 28 -6.53 -12.03 3.59
C ASP A 28 -5.45 -10.98 3.31
N LYS A 29 -5.85 -9.70 3.33
CA LYS A 29 -4.97 -8.56 3.14
C LYS A 29 -4.76 -7.87 4.48
N VAL A 30 -3.53 -7.46 4.74
CA VAL A 30 -3.15 -6.63 5.90
C VAL A 30 -2.48 -5.37 5.36
N PHE A 31 -2.76 -4.22 5.97
CA PHE A 31 -2.12 -2.96 5.64
C PHE A 31 -1.29 -2.47 6.81
N VAL A 32 -0.02 -2.12 6.57
CA VAL A 32 0.85 -1.52 7.60
C VAL A 32 1.04 -0.05 7.28
N LEU A 33 0.43 0.81 8.10
CA LEU A 33 0.55 2.26 8.04
C LEU A 33 1.92 2.69 8.58
N CYS A 34 2.59 3.60 7.88
CA CYS A 34 3.83 4.23 8.35
C CYS A 34 3.59 5.74 8.45
N GLY A 35 3.63 6.29 9.67
CA GLY A 35 3.36 7.71 9.92
C GLY A 35 4.38 8.67 9.30
N GLU A 36 5.59 8.17 9.04
CA GLU A 36 6.75 8.97 8.63
C GLU A 36 7.15 8.74 7.17
N ASP A 37 6.32 8.03 6.41
CA ASP A 37 6.56 7.82 4.99
C ASP A 37 6.46 9.16 4.23
N ALA A 38 7.59 9.61 3.70
CA ALA A 38 7.69 10.86 2.95
C ALA A 38 7.03 10.79 1.55
N SER A 39 6.80 9.59 1.02
CA SER A 39 6.22 9.37 -0.31
C SER A 39 4.71 9.10 -0.26
N LEU A 40 4.24 8.43 0.79
CA LEU A 40 2.84 8.10 1.01
C LEU A 40 2.37 8.77 2.29
N THR A 41 1.71 9.93 2.17
CA THR A 41 1.24 10.64 3.36
C THR A 41 0.25 9.80 4.16
N PRO A 42 0.18 9.97 5.50
CA PRO A 42 -0.76 9.22 6.34
C PRO A 42 -2.22 9.31 5.86
N ASP A 43 -2.64 10.49 5.39
CA ASP A 43 -3.98 10.69 4.84
C ASP A 43 -4.21 9.86 3.57
N TYR A 44 -3.21 9.77 2.70
CA TYR A 44 -3.31 8.95 1.49
C TYR A 44 -3.38 7.46 1.83
N GLN A 45 -2.58 7.01 2.81
CA GLN A 45 -2.63 5.62 3.27
C GLN A 45 -4.00 5.28 3.90
N ARG A 46 -4.56 6.19 4.73
CA ARG A 46 -5.92 6.03 5.29
C ARG A 46 -6.99 6.00 4.19
N TRP A 47 -6.84 6.80 3.14
CA TRP A 47 -7.71 6.75 1.97
C TRP A 47 -7.64 5.40 1.23
N MET A 48 -6.45 4.84 1.05
CA MET A 48 -6.27 3.52 0.42
C MET A 48 -7.00 2.41 1.18
N VAL A 49 -6.87 2.39 2.51
CA VAL A 49 -7.56 1.42 3.38
C VAL A 49 -9.07 1.57 3.29
N LYS A 50 -9.58 2.81 3.25
CA LYS A 50 -11.02 3.08 3.11
C LYS A 50 -11.56 2.60 1.75
N ASN A 51 -10.79 2.75 0.68
CA ASN A 51 -11.21 2.38 -0.67
C ASN A 51 -11.04 0.89 -0.97
N SER A 52 -10.11 0.22 -0.31
CA SER A 52 -9.85 -1.21 -0.43
C SER A 52 -9.77 -1.82 0.97
N PRO A 53 -10.91 -2.24 1.54
CA PRO A 53 -10.93 -2.77 2.89
C PRO A 53 -10.02 -3.99 3.00
N VAL A 54 -9.24 -4.00 4.07
CA VAL A 54 -8.31 -5.07 4.45
C VAL A 54 -8.78 -5.68 5.76
N LYS A 55 -8.31 -6.89 6.06
CA LYS A 55 -8.69 -7.61 7.28
C LYS A 55 -8.15 -6.92 8.53
N GLU A 56 -6.90 -6.47 8.47
CA GLU A 56 -6.21 -5.84 9.59
C GLU A 56 -5.40 -4.65 9.11
N VAL A 57 -5.31 -3.63 9.97
CA VAL A 57 -4.49 -2.44 9.76
C VAL A 57 -3.60 -2.28 10.99
N MET A 58 -2.28 -2.27 10.78
CA MET A 58 -1.29 -2.04 11.83
C MET A 58 -0.60 -0.70 11.58
N GLU A 59 -0.22 0.03 12.62
CA GLU A 59 0.52 1.29 12.48
C GLU A 59 1.92 1.11 13.07
N ILE A 60 2.94 1.38 12.26
CA ILE A 60 4.32 1.53 12.74
C ILE A 60 4.60 3.03 12.91
N ASN A 61 5.05 3.35 14.10
CA ASN A 61 5.61 4.65 14.45
C ASN A 61 7.08 4.40 14.83
N GLU A 62 7.99 5.34 14.55
CA GLU A 62 9.32 5.27 15.14
C GLU A 62 9.21 5.02 16.66
N PRO A 63 10.07 4.18 17.25
CA PRO A 63 10.22 4.15 18.69
C PRO A 63 10.66 5.55 19.11
N SER A 64 9.83 6.25 19.87
CA SER A 64 10.16 7.55 20.46
C SER A 64 11.45 7.42 21.29
N GLY A 65 12.60 7.77 20.71
CA GLY A 65 13.86 7.91 21.43
C GLY A 65 15.05 7.09 20.91
N SER A 66 15.54 7.40 19.71
CA SER A 66 16.99 7.36 19.47
C SER A 66 17.48 8.77 19.17
N THR A 67 17.65 9.56 20.23
CA THR A 67 18.55 10.70 20.20
C THR A 67 19.96 10.15 19.95
N LEU A 68 20.52 10.42 18.78
CA LEU A 68 21.96 10.48 18.55
C LEU A 68 22.31 11.90 18.11
#